data_AF-A0AAV6L9W0-F1
#
_entry.id   AF-A0AAV6L9W0-F1
#
_cell.length_a   1.000
_cell.length_b   1.000
_cell.length_c   1.000
_cell.angle_alpha   90.00
_cell.angle_beta   90.00
_cell.angle_gamma   90.00
#
_symmetry.space_group_name_H-M   'P 1'
#
loop_
_entity.id
_entity.type
_entity.pdbx_description
1 polymer ?
#
loop_
_entity_poly.entity_id
_entity_poly.type
_entity_poly.pdbx_seq_one_letter_code
_entity_poly.pdbx_strand_id
1 'polypeptide(L)'
;MVGWRTSSIRRETELFKPPRQSLNGYKHVVDVEYYPPVSSDGPHFPPEAAKAKAAAQNAPNTENTVEYHEIMEEEMIRGLQQLGWKKVDVSFHSAIWPFFAHNNIHVKNEWFHNAGAGVVAHVADSLKQQETLQDSNSFIVASL
;
A
#
# COMPACT_ATOMS: atom_id res chain seq x y z
N MET A 1 -0.36 16.20 -5.54
CA MET A 1 0.30 14.89 -5.28
C MET A 1 1.14 14.57 -6.50
N VAL A 2 2.41 14.20 -6.32
CA VAL A 2 3.27 13.74 -7.43
C VAL A 2 3.57 12.26 -7.20
N GLY A 3 3.48 11.44 -8.25
CA GLY A 3 3.81 10.01 -8.19
C GLY A 3 2.74 9.07 -7.64
N TRP A 4 1.51 9.54 -7.34
CA TRP A 4 0.45 8.70 -6.75
C TRP A 4 -0.01 7.57 -7.69
N ARG A 5 -0.47 7.91 -8.90
CA ARG A 5 -1.09 6.96 -9.85
C ARG A 5 -0.19 5.79 -10.24
N THR A 6 1.13 5.96 -10.15
CA THR A 6 2.10 4.91 -10.49
C THR A 6 2.81 4.29 -9.28
N SER A 7 2.48 4.72 -8.06
CA SER A 7 3.11 4.22 -6.83
C SER A 7 2.09 3.78 -5.79
N SER A 8 0.85 3.52 -6.21
CA SER A 8 -0.25 3.10 -5.36
C SER A 8 -0.74 1.72 -5.80
N ILE A 9 -1.11 0.88 -4.82
CA ILE A 9 -1.77 -0.41 -5.03
C ILE A 9 -3.30 -0.27 -5.14
N ARG A 10 -3.80 0.96 -5.10
CA ARG A 10 -5.23 1.32 -5.13
C ARG A 10 -5.48 2.60 -5.94
N ARG A 11 -6.71 2.76 -6.42
CA ARG A 11 -7.12 3.93 -7.19
C ARG A 11 -7.26 5.15 -6.28
N GLU A 12 -7.11 6.34 -6.87
CA GLU A 12 -7.36 7.60 -6.14
C GLU A 12 -8.79 7.70 -5.61
N THR A 13 -9.77 7.15 -6.34
CA THR A 13 -11.19 7.12 -5.95
C THR A 13 -11.48 6.19 -4.76
N GLU A 14 -10.57 5.28 -4.43
CA GLU A 14 -10.69 4.33 -3.31
C GLU A 14 -10.11 4.89 -2.00
N LEU A 15 -9.62 6.14 -2.01
CA LEU A 15 -9.10 6.81 -0.83
C LEU A 15 -10.22 7.29 0.08
N PHE A 16 -10.53 6.48 1.10
CA PHE A 16 -11.40 6.91 2.19
C PHE A 16 -10.62 7.68 3.26
N LYS A 17 -11.34 8.42 4.11
CA LYS A 17 -10.75 9.12 5.25
C LYS A 17 -10.48 8.11 6.38
N PRO A 18 -9.23 7.93 6.82
CA PRO A 18 -8.93 6.94 7.85
C PRO A 18 -9.59 7.32 9.19
N PRO A 19 -9.99 6.33 10.01
CA PRO A 19 -10.50 6.56 11.35
C PRO A 19 -9.50 7.33 12.22
N ARG A 20 -10.00 7.96 13.28
CA ARG A 20 -9.15 8.65 14.27
C ARG A 20 -8.83 7.80 15.51
N GLN A 21 -9.46 6.64 15.64
CA GLN A 21 -9.28 5.76 16.78
C GLN A 21 -8.07 4.85 16.58
N SER A 22 -7.23 4.73 17.60
CA SER A 22 -6.08 3.82 17.59
C SER A 22 -6.51 2.37 17.73
N LEU A 23 -5.85 1.46 17.02
CA LEU A 23 -6.09 0.03 17.02
C LEU A 23 -4.99 -0.73 17.79
N ASN A 24 -5.36 -1.80 18.50
CA ASN A 24 -4.43 -2.77 19.11
C ASN A 24 -3.35 -2.18 20.03
N GLY A 25 -3.64 -1.04 20.68
CA GLY A 25 -2.69 -0.36 21.57
C GLY A 25 -1.60 0.45 20.85
N TYR A 26 -1.55 0.43 19.52
CA TYR A 26 -0.62 1.25 18.74
C TYR A 26 -1.26 2.59 18.40
N LYS A 27 -0.80 3.65 19.07
CA LYS A 27 -1.40 5.01 19.03
C LYS A 27 -1.71 5.55 17.63
N HIS A 28 -0.87 5.24 16.64
CA HIS A 28 -0.94 5.82 15.30
C HIS A 28 -1.44 4.85 14.23
N VAL A 29 -1.72 3.60 14.57
CA VAL A 29 -2.35 2.63 13.67
C VAL A 29 -3.86 2.72 13.87
N VAL A 30 -4.61 2.94 12.79
CA VAL A 30 -6.05 3.24 12.89
C VAL A 30 -6.95 2.25 12.18
N ASP A 31 -6.41 1.50 11.22
CA ASP A 31 -7.11 0.39 10.57
C ASP A 31 -6.10 -0.63 10.05
N VAL A 32 -6.50 -1.90 10.06
CA VAL A 32 -5.68 -3.02 9.61
C VAL A 32 -6.56 -4.03 8.90
N GLU A 33 -6.30 -4.28 7.63
CA GLU A 33 -7.12 -5.15 6.80
C GLU A 33 -6.23 -6.06 5.93
N TYR A 34 -6.59 -7.34 5.83
CA TYR A 34 -5.89 -8.28 4.96
C TYR A 34 -6.62 -8.41 3.62
N TYR A 35 -5.88 -8.23 2.53
CA TYR A 35 -6.35 -8.40 1.16
C TYR A 35 -5.75 -9.71 0.61
N PRO A 36 -6.58 -10.72 0.30
CA PRO A 36 -6.08 -11.96 -0.26
C PRO A 36 -5.55 -11.75 -1.69
N PRO A 37 -4.66 -12.64 -2.18
CA PRO A 37 -4.23 -12.63 -3.57
C PRO A 37 -5.42 -12.74 -4.53
N VAL A 38 -5.43 -11.92 -5.57
CA VAL A 38 -6.37 -12.01 -6.68
C VAL A 38 -5.76 -12.88 -7.77
N SER A 39 -6.42 -13.99 -8.11
CA SER A 39 -5.99 -14.84 -9.22
C SER A 39 -6.05 -14.05 -10.53
N SER A 40 -4.93 -14.03 -11.25
CA SER A 40 -4.80 -13.34 -12.54
C SER A 40 -3.69 -14.01 -13.33
N ASP A 41 -3.83 -14.06 -14.65
CA ASP A 41 -2.83 -14.65 -15.56
C ASP A 41 -1.54 -13.82 -15.67
N GLY A 42 -1.46 -12.67 -15.00
CA GLY A 42 -0.33 -11.75 -15.04
C GLY A 42 -0.75 -10.31 -15.30
N PRO A 43 0.19 -9.36 -15.23
CA PRO A 43 0.08 -8.12 -15.98
C PRO A 43 -0.11 -8.47 -17.47
N HIS A 44 -1.15 -7.91 -18.08
CA HIS A 44 -1.48 -8.14 -19.49
C HIS A 44 -1.65 -6.76 -20.11
N PHE A 45 -0.53 -6.20 -20.56
CA PHE A 45 -0.52 -4.90 -21.20
C PHE A 45 -1.24 -5.00 -22.56
N PRO A 46 -2.45 -4.42 -22.68
CA PRO A 46 -3.21 -4.54 -23.91
C PRO A 46 -2.46 -3.79 -25.04
N PRO A 47 -2.62 -4.17 -26.31
CA PRO A 47 -2.05 -3.42 -27.44
C PRO A 47 -2.38 -1.92 -27.41
N GLU A 48 -3.54 -1.58 -26.85
CA GLU A 48 -4.02 -0.23 -26.56
C GLU A 48 -3.03 0.56 -25.68
N ALA A 49 -2.38 -0.09 -24.71
CA ALA A 49 -1.37 0.54 -23.87
C ALA A 49 -0.19 1.08 -24.67
N ALA A 50 0.29 0.30 -25.64
CA ALA A 50 1.40 0.72 -26.51
C ALA A 50 0.99 1.87 -27.42
N LYS A 51 -0.26 1.85 -27.93
CA LYS A 51 -0.83 2.94 -28.73
C LYS A 51 -0.98 4.22 -27.90
N ALA A 52 -1.57 4.13 -26.71
CA ALA A 52 -1.74 5.26 -25.80
C ALA A 52 -0.40 5.86 -25.37
N LYS A 53 0.60 5.02 -25.08
CA LYS A 53 1.97 5.46 -24.81
C LYS A 53 2.57 6.23 -25.99
N ALA A 54 2.45 5.68 -27.19
CA ALA A 54 2.95 6.34 -28.40
C ALA A 54 2.23 7.67 -28.67
N ALA A 55 0.91 7.72 -28.48
CA ALA A 55 0.12 8.95 -28.61
C ALA A 55 0.54 10.01 -27.59
N ALA A 56 0.71 9.64 -26.32
CA ALA A 56 1.19 10.52 -25.26
C ALA A 56 2.61 11.04 -25.50
N GLN A 57 3.48 10.26 -26.16
CA GLN A 57 4.85 10.67 -26.49
C GLN A 57 4.94 11.54 -27.74
N ASN A 58 4.19 11.20 -28.80
CA ASN A 58 4.27 11.89 -30.08
C ASN A 58 3.48 13.20 -30.09
N ALA A 59 2.33 13.23 -29.42
CA ALA A 59 1.44 14.38 -29.33
C ALA A 59 0.86 14.48 -27.91
N PRO A 60 1.67 14.93 -26.92
CA PRO A 60 1.24 15.06 -25.54
C PRO A 60 0.09 16.07 -25.44
N ASN A 61 -1.08 15.56 -25.08
CA ASN A 61 -2.24 16.35 -24.67
C ASN A 61 -2.87 15.71 -23.42
N THR A 62 -3.84 16.39 -22.81
CA THR A 62 -4.48 15.92 -21.57
C THR A 62 -5.12 14.55 -21.76
N GLU A 63 -5.83 14.34 -22.87
CA GLU A 63 -6.60 13.10 -23.13
C GLU A 63 -5.67 11.90 -23.30
N ASN A 64 -4.70 11.97 -24.23
CA ASN A 64 -3.72 10.91 -24.50
C ASN A 64 -2.90 10.58 -23.25
N THR A 65 -2.54 11.58 -22.45
CA THR A 65 -1.78 11.39 -21.20
C THR A 65 -2.62 10.68 -20.15
N VAL A 66 -3.91 11.05 -20.02
CA VAL A 66 -4.83 10.42 -19.07
C VAL A 66 -5.10 8.97 -19.47
N GLU A 67 -5.42 8.71 -20.74
CA GLU A 67 -5.67 7.35 -21.26
C GLU A 67 -4.47 6.43 -20.99
N TYR A 68 -3.25 6.88 -21.30
CA TYR A 68 -2.05 6.10 -21.01
C TYR A 68 -1.89 5.81 -19.51
N HIS A 69 -2.07 6.82 -18.66
CA HIS A 69 -1.93 6.63 -17.22
C HIS A 69 -3.00 5.72 -16.61
N GLU A 70 -4.24 5.79 -17.09
CA GLU A 70 -5.33 4.92 -16.63
C GLU A 70 -5.04 3.46 -16.99
N ILE A 71 -4.65 3.18 -18.24
CA ILE A 71 -4.28 1.83 -18.66
C ILE A 71 -3.10 1.31 -17.83
N MET A 72 -2.07 2.14 -17.58
CA MET A 72 -0.93 1.73 -16.76
C MET A 72 -1.31 1.49 -15.30
N GLU A 73 -2.09 2.37 -14.68
CA GLU A 73 -2.54 2.25 -13.30
C GLU A 73 -3.31 0.94 -13.08
N GLU A 74 -4.25 0.61 -13.97
CA GLU A 74 -5.03 -0.63 -13.92
C GLU A 74 -4.16 -1.88 -14.01
N GLU A 75 -3.20 -1.89 -14.94
CA GLU A 75 -2.27 -3.01 -15.12
C GLU A 75 -1.33 -3.20 -13.92
N MET A 76 -0.85 -2.10 -13.34
CA MET A 76 -0.01 -2.14 -12.14
C MET A 76 -0.79 -2.63 -10.92
N ILE A 77 -2.00 -2.10 -10.69
CA ILE A 77 -2.87 -2.55 -9.60
C ILE A 77 -3.18 -4.04 -9.75
N ARG A 78 -3.56 -4.49 -10.95
CA ARG A 78 -3.86 -5.91 -11.20
C ARG A 78 -2.64 -6.79 -10.92
N GLY A 79 -1.45 -6.38 -11.35
CA GLY A 79 -0.21 -7.11 -11.07
C GLY A 79 0.11 -7.17 -9.57
N LEU A 80 0.02 -6.05 -8.86
CA LEU A 80 0.30 -5.98 -7.42
C LEU A 80 -0.71 -6.79 -6.58
N GLN A 81 -1.97 -6.86 -7.01
CA GLN A 81 -3.02 -7.62 -6.33
C GLN A 81 -2.85 -9.15 -6.43
N GLN A 82 -1.95 -9.66 -7.28
CA GLN A 82 -1.63 -11.10 -7.35
C GLN A 82 -0.94 -11.63 -6.08
N LEU A 83 -0.46 -10.75 -5.22
CA LEU A 83 0.10 -11.09 -3.92
C LEU A 83 -0.87 -10.66 -2.84
N GLY A 84 -1.05 -11.51 -1.83
CA GLY A 84 -1.80 -11.14 -0.64
C GLY A 84 -1.02 -10.09 0.14
N TRP A 85 -1.71 -9.05 0.61
CA TRP A 85 -1.08 -7.93 1.30
C TRP A 85 -1.91 -7.47 2.49
N LYS A 86 -1.24 -6.90 3.47
CA LYS A 86 -1.88 -6.34 4.67
C LYS A 86 -1.83 -4.82 4.58
N LYS A 87 -3.01 -4.21 4.56
CA LYS A 87 -3.19 -2.77 4.62
C LYS A 87 -3.08 -2.32 6.07
N VAL A 88 -2.20 -1.36 6.33
CA VAL A 88 -2.04 -0.71 7.63
C VAL A 88 -2.24 0.78 7.44
N ASP A 89 -3.42 1.29 7.82
CA ASP A 89 -3.67 2.72 7.77
C ASP A 89 -3.13 3.39 9.04
N VAL A 90 -2.46 4.51 8.84
CA VAL A 90 -1.82 5.27 9.92
C VAL A 90 -2.30 6.70 9.96
N SER A 91 -2.43 7.24 11.17
CA SER A 91 -2.83 8.63 11.40
C SER A 91 -1.94 9.30 12.44
N PHE A 92 -1.23 10.34 12.01
CA PHE A 92 -0.41 11.19 12.88
C PHE A 92 -1.16 12.45 13.33
N HIS A 93 -2.48 12.49 13.23
CA HIS A 93 -3.28 13.66 13.61
C HIS A 93 -3.05 14.10 15.07
N SER A 94 -2.73 13.16 15.96
CA SER A 94 -2.42 13.43 17.37
C SER A 94 -0.92 13.57 17.66
N ALA A 95 -0.06 13.60 16.64
CA ALA A 95 1.37 13.84 16.80
C ALA A 95 1.64 15.34 16.99
N ILE A 96 2.78 15.68 17.62
CA ILE A 96 3.17 17.09 17.83
C ILE A 96 3.34 17.82 16.49
N TRP A 97 3.80 17.11 15.46
CA TRP A 97 3.96 17.63 14.11
C TRP A 97 3.30 16.70 13.08
N PRO A 98 1.97 16.80 12.88
CA PRO A 98 1.21 15.88 12.01
C PRO A 98 1.66 15.89 10.54
N PHE A 99 2.18 17.02 10.04
CA PHE A 99 2.59 17.19 8.65
C PHE A 99 3.90 16.47 8.30
N PHE A 100 4.68 16.02 9.29
CA PHE A 100 5.89 15.22 9.09
C PHE A 100 5.62 13.72 9.00
N ALA A 101 4.43 13.30 8.54
CA ALA A 101 4.04 11.90 8.42
C ALA A 101 5.13 11.03 7.74
N HIS A 102 5.72 11.49 6.64
CA HIS A 102 6.81 10.78 5.96
C HIS A 102 8.04 10.56 6.85
N ASN A 103 8.44 11.56 7.64
CA ASN A 103 9.58 11.42 8.54
C ASN A 103 9.23 10.57 9.77
N ASN A 104 7.99 10.68 10.27
CA ASN A 104 7.48 9.85 11.36
C ASN A 104 7.51 8.37 10.94
N ILE A 105 6.94 8.01 9.79
CA ILE A 105 6.94 6.62 9.28
C ILE A 105 8.36 6.07 9.17
N HIS A 106 9.31 6.86 8.68
CA HIS A 106 10.71 6.44 8.54
C HIS A 106 11.49 6.46 9.86
N VAL A 107 10.95 7.06 10.93
CA VAL A 107 11.64 7.30 12.21
C VAL A 107 13.05 7.90 12.00
N LYS A 108 13.19 8.87 11.09
CA LYS A 108 14.52 9.38 10.66
C LYS A 108 15.39 9.95 11.79
N ASN A 109 14.75 10.47 12.83
CA ASN A 109 15.42 10.95 14.03
C ASN A 109 14.53 10.57 15.21
N GLU A 110 14.99 9.67 16.05
CA GLU A 110 14.21 9.15 17.19
C GLU A 110 13.72 10.25 18.13
N TRP A 111 14.44 11.36 18.26
CA TRP A 111 14.02 12.43 19.15
C TRP A 111 12.80 13.22 18.63
N PHE A 112 12.69 13.39 17.30
CA PHE A 112 11.65 14.22 16.68
C PHE A 112 10.58 13.43 15.93
N HIS A 113 10.89 12.21 15.50
CA HIS A 113 10.06 11.38 14.62
C HIS A 113 9.62 10.08 15.30
N ASN A 114 9.66 10.00 16.64
CA ASN A 114 9.25 8.81 17.39
C ASN A 114 7.76 8.45 17.22
N ALA A 115 6.93 9.34 16.69
CA ALA A 115 5.52 9.06 16.47
C ALA A 115 5.32 7.81 15.58
N GLY A 116 6.24 7.52 14.66
CA GLY A 116 6.17 6.30 13.86
C GLY A 116 6.77 5.06 14.50
N ALA A 117 7.46 5.15 15.66
CA ALA A 117 8.04 3.98 16.32
C ALA A 117 6.97 2.92 16.66
N GLY A 118 5.79 3.36 17.08
CA GLY A 118 4.65 2.46 17.31
C GLY A 118 4.13 1.79 16.04
N VAL A 119 4.22 2.46 14.88
CA VAL A 119 3.87 1.86 13.58
C VAL A 119 4.88 0.78 13.20
N VAL A 120 6.19 1.06 13.36
CA VAL A 120 7.25 0.08 13.09
C VAL A 120 7.10 -1.15 14.00
N ALA A 121 6.85 -0.94 15.29
CA ALA A 121 6.58 -2.02 16.23
C ALA A 121 5.37 -2.86 15.81
N HIS A 122 4.26 -2.22 15.42
CA HIS A 122 3.07 -2.92 14.92
C HIS A 122 3.34 -3.83 13.72
N VAL A 123 4.13 -3.34 12.75
CA VAL A 123 4.49 -4.12 11.57
C VAL A 123 5.39 -5.29 11.95
N ALA A 124 6.40 -5.07 12.80
CA ALA A 124 7.28 -6.13 13.28
C ALA A 124 6.52 -7.22 14.06
N ASP A 125 5.62 -6.81 14.96
CA ASP A 125 4.78 -7.73 15.73
C ASP A 125 3.82 -8.50 14.82
N SER A 126 3.27 -7.84 13.79
CA SER A 126 2.42 -8.49 12.78
C SER A 126 3.18 -9.57 11.99
N LEU A 127 4.41 -9.28 11.58
CA LEU A 127 5.25 -10.25 10.84
C LEU A 127 5.60 -11.45 11.72
N LYS A 128 6.02 -11.21 12.96
CA LYS A 128 6.34 -12.26 13.92
C LYS A 128 5.14 -13.18 14.21
N GLN A 129 3.94 -12.59 14.34
CA GLN A 129 2.71 -13.37 14.51
C GLN A 129 2.42 -14.24 13.28
N GLN A 130 2.62 -13.71 12.07
CA GLN A 130 2.42 -14.46 10.84
C GLN A 130 3.39 -15.64 10.71
N GLU A 131 4.68 -15.43 11.03
CA GLU A 131 5.69 -16.50 11.06
C GLU A 131 5.32 -17.59 12.06
N THR A 132 4.92 -17.21 13.28
CA THR A 132 4.52 -18.16 14.33
C THR A 132 3.31 -19.00 13.91
N LEU A 133 2.33 -18.39 13.22
CA LEU A 133 1.16 -19.09 12.69
C LEU A 133 1.51 -20.04 11.54
N GLN A 134 2.44 -19.64 10.65
CA GLN A 134 2.92 -20.51 9.58
C GLN A 134 3.68 -21.72 10.12
N ASP A 135 4.54 -21.53 11.12
CA ASP A 135 5.26 -22.61 11.78
C ASP A 135 4.26 -23.59 12.41
N SER A 136 3.30 -23.07 13.19
CA SER A 136 2.27 -23.87 13.87
C SER A 136 1.43 -24.69 12.89
N ASN A 137 1.00 -24.08 11.77
CA ASN A 137 0.24 -24.78 10.74
C ASN A 137 1.08 -25.84 10.02
N SER A 138 2.38 -25.58 9.79
CA SER A 138 3.29 -26.55 9.19
C SER A 138 3.53 -27.76 10.09
N PHE A 139 3.64 -27.56 11.40
CA PHE A 139 3.75 -28.65 12.39
C PHE A 139 2.50 -29.54 12.42
N ILE A 140 1.31 -28.96 12.30
CA ILE A 140 0.04 -29.73 12.26
C ILE A 140 -0.05 -30.58 10.99
N VAL A 141 0.30 -30.02 9.83
CA VAL A 141 0.26 -30.76 8.55
C VAL A 141 1.31 -31.88 8.51
N ALA A 142 2.48 -31.70 9.12
CA ALA A 142 3.52 -32.73 9.17
C ALA A 142 3.23 -33.88 10.16
N SER A 143 2.25 -33.72 11.05
CA SER A 143 1.88 -34.70 12.08
C SER A 143 0.67 -35.56 11.72
N LEU A 144 0.10 -35.37 10.52
CA LEU A 144 -1.01 -36.14 9.94
C LEU A 144 -0.51 -37.06 8.82
#